data_AF-A0A950AU13-F1
#
_entry.id   AF-A0A950AU13-F1
#
_cell.length_a   1.000
_cell.length_b   1.000
_cell.length_c   1.000
_cell.angle_alpha   90.00
_cell.angle_beta   90.00
_cell.angle_gamma   90.00
#
_symmetry.space_group_name_H-M   'P 1'
#
loop_
_entity.id
_entity.type
_entity.pdbx_description
1 polymer ?
#
loop_
_entity_poly.entity_id
_entity_poly.type
_entity_poly.pdbx_seq_one_letter_code
_entity_poly.pdbx_strand_id
1 'polypeptide(L)'
;MWVRQCDLDAEADDLPPIPSRIASNEEFVPPPQSAEQKQYEDRLARLSAAAAQRQGRSRRDFLRSGSGMAAALLALNQVFGDCYEVDAEEVEDPQAFEERWPKDQFIFDVQTHHVDVGRKWYDDTSTGRGIKAFFQALRPEAKSLEQALDLLNRAHYVKEVFGDSDTVMAVISGVPSRDWDKNPLPPDQMVATRTFVNDLAGSRRVLSHGLLRPNLGNGELEEMERQVKDLKIDAWKMYTGAEIGEKAWFLDDEKVAYPFWERTRALGVRNLCVHKGLPLGAFNEKACTPLDVEKAARDWPDLNFIVYHSGFRGFAGWVSRGTGTRVVDPASNDPQEIPWISVLLRILKRNPQLENVYFELGSTFQMTSMYAPIVCLH
;
A
#
# COMPACT_ATOMS: atom_id res chain seq x y z
N MET A 1 20.77 12.78 10.29
CA MET A 1 21.29 12.59 8.92
C MET A 1 20.50 11.44 8.33
N TRP A 2 19.93 11.60 7.12
CA TRP A 2 19.27 10.49 6.42
C TRP A 2 20.33 9.44 6.04
N VAL A 3 19.98 8.17 6.21
CA VAL A 3 20.86 7.03 5.90
C VAL A 3 20.03 6.05 5.08
N ARG A 4 20.59 5.53 3.98
CA ARG A 4 19.92 4.53 3.16
C ARG A 4 19.77 3.26 3.97
N GLN A 5 18.59 2.65 3.94
CA GLN A 5 18.35 1.39 4.65
C GLN A 5 19.33 0.31 4.16
N CYS A 6 19.62 0.25 2.85
CA CYS A 6 20.59 -0.68 2.30
C CYS A 6 22.04 -0.45 2.79
N ASP A 7 22.44 0.77 3.12
CA ASP A 7 23.77 1.04 3.70
C ASP A 7 23.83 0.50 5.13
N LEU A 8 22.75 0.68 5.91
CA LEU A 8 22.63 0.11 7.25
C LEU A 8 22.60 -1.42 7.20
N ASP A 9 21.87 -1.98 6.25
CA ASP A 9 21.69 -3.42 6.08
C ASP A 9 22.97 -4.10 5.58
N ALA A 10 23.75 -3.42 4.72
CA ALA A 10 25.03 -3.93 4.24
C ALA A 10 26.08 -4.01 5.36
N GLU A 11 25.97 -3.18 6.39
CA GLU A 11 26.82 -3.19 7.57
C GLU A 11 26.27 -4.07 8.71
N ALA A 12 25.02 -4.55 8.60
CA ALA A 12 24.34 -5.31 9.63
C ALA A 12 24.26 -6.81 9.29
N ASP A 13 25.02 -7.63 10.02
CA ASP A 13 24.92 -9.09 9.92
C ASP A 13 23.62 -9.67 10.52
N ASP A 14 22.89 -8.87 11.32
CA ASP A 14 21.78 -9.31 12.18
C ASP A 14 20.57 -8.36 12.07
N LEU A 15 19.92 -8.35 10.90
CA LEU A 15 18.74 -7.52 10.65
C LEU A 15 17.54 -7.94 11.52
N PRO A 16 16.81 -6.97 12.10
CA PRO A 16 15.64 -7.27 12.90
C PRO A 16 14.51 -7.82 11.99
N PRO A 17 13.75 -8.83 12.45
CA PRO A 17 12.63 -9.40 11.68
C PRO A 17 11.52 -8.38 11.41
N ILE A 18 11.32 -7.46 12.35
CA ILE A 18 10.46 -6.29 12.20
C ILE A 18 11.37 -5.07 12.13
N PRO A 19 11.41 -4.33 11.00
CA PRO A 19 12.19 -3.11 10.89
C PRO A 19 11.84 -2.10 11.98
N SER A 20 12.86 -1.55 12.63
CA SER A 20 12.73 -0.51 13.67
C SER A 20 12.54 0.89 13.10
N ARG A 21 12.61 1.03 11.78
CA ARG A 21 12.58 2.27 11.04
C ARG A 21 11.58 2.09 9.92
N ILE A 22 10.92 3.17 9.53
CA ILE A 22 10.22 3.13 8.27
C ILE A 22 11.27 3.01 7.17
N ALA A 23 11.37 1.81 6.61
CA ALA A 23 11.98 1.63 5.33
C ALA A 23 11.09 2.37 4.34
N SER A 24 11.58 3.50 3.85
CA SER A 24 10.93 4.18 2.76
C SER A 24 10.94 3.23 1.57
N ASN A 25 9.81 3.12 0.89
CA ASN A 25 9.76 2.63 -0.48
C ASN A 25 10.32 3.68 -1.46
N GLU A 26 11.12 4.63 -0.98
CA GLU A 26 11.64 5.81 -1.67
C GLU A 26 10.56 6.78 -2.19
N GLU A 27 9.30 6.61 -1.74
CA GLU A 27 8.27 7.64 -1.84
C GLU A 27 8.37 8.67 -0.71
N PHE A 28 9.33 8.57 0.21
CA PHE A 28 9.57 9.59 1.25
C PHE A 28 10.99 9.62 1.76
N VAL A 29 11.39 10.76 2.33
CA VAL A 29 12.46 10.75 3.33
C VAL A 29 11.84 10.20 4.63
N PRO A 30 12.23 9.01 5.11
CA PRO A 30 11.69 8.46 6.33
C PRO A 30 12.08 9.37 7.51
N PRO A 31 11.20 9.54 8.50
CA PRO A 31 11.55 10.26 9.71
C PRO A 31 12.77 9.63 10.40
N PRO A 32 13.56 10.42 11.15
CA PRO A 32 14.68 9.86 11.89
C PRO A 32 14.19 8.81 12.89
N GLN A 33 15.05 7.81 13.12
CA GLN A 33 14.78 6.79 14.14
C GLN A 33 14.59 7.45 15.52
N SER A 34 13.48 7.14 16.19
CA SER A 34 13.16 7.64 17.53
C SER A 34 14.04 7.01 18.62
N ALA A 35 13.98 7.54 19.84
CA ALA A 35 14.70 6.97 20.97
C ALA A 35 14.15 5.57 21.35
N GLU A 36 12.84 5.41 21.25
CA GLU A 36 12.11 4.17 21.49
C GLU A 36 12.48 3.11 20.44
N GLN A 37 12.59 3.49 19.17
CA GLN A 37 13.02 2.58 18.10
C GLN A 37 14.46 2.07 18.30
N LYS A 38 15.37 2.92 18.79
CA LYS A 38 16.72 2.48 19.21
C LYS A 38 16.65 1.51 20.39
N GLN A 39 15.81 1.82 21.38
CA GLN A 39 15.60 0.96 22.53
C GLN A 39 15.03 -0.42 22.14
N TYR A 40 14.19 -0.48 21.10
CA TYR A 40 13.70 -1.73 20.53
C TYR A 40 14.85 -2.56 19.95
N GLU A 41 15.70 -1.97 19.10
CA GLU A 41 16.88 -2.66 18.55
C GLU A 41 17.80 -3.19 19.65
N ASP A 42 18.09 -2.38 20.68
CA ASP A 42 18.94 -2.77 21.82
C ASP A 42 18.35 -3.91 22.64
N ARG A 43 17.01 -3.98 22.78
CA ARG A 43 16.32 -5.07 23.47
C ARG A 43 16.31 -6.34 22.63
N LEU A 44 15.99 -6.23 21.35
CA LEU A 44 16.02 -7.36 20.42
C LEU A 44 17.43 -7.96 20.32
N ALA A 45 18.48 -7.14 20.24
CA ALA A 45 19.87 -7.60 20.21
C ALA A 45 20.23 -8.43 21.45
N ARG A 46 19.74 -8.06 22.64
CA ARG A 46 19.95 -8.80 23.89
C ARG A 46 19.16 -10.10 23.94
N LEU A 47 17.87 -10.05 23.60
CA LEU A 47 16.99 -11.22 23.58
C LEU A 47 17.50 -12.28 22.58
N SER A 48 17.79 -11.85 21.35
CA SER A 48 18.27 -12.73 20.29
C SER A 48 19.64 -13.33 20.60
N ALA A 49 20.59 -12.59 21.20
CA ALA A 49 21.88 -13.15 21.57
C ALA A 49 21.75 -14.28 22.62
N ALA A 50 20.94 -14.07 23.65
CA ALA A 50 20.74 -15.05 24.72
C ALA A 50 19.95 -16.29 24.25
N ALA A 51 18.92 -16.09 23.42
CA ALA A 51 18.11 -17.17 22.88
C ALA A 51 18.85 -17.98 21.80
N ALA A 52 19.54 -17.31 20.86
CA ALA A 52 20.34 -17.97 19.82
C ALA A 52 21.44 -18.86 20.44
N GLN A 53 22.10 -18.39 21.50
CA GLN A 53 23.10 -19.18 22.23
C GLN A 53 22.50 -20.46 22.83
N ARG A 54 21.33 -20.36 23.47
CA ARG A 54 20.64 -21.52 24.07
C ARG A 54 20.14 -22.50 23.01
N GLN A 55 19.74 -22.02 21.85
CA GLN A 55 19.29 -22.85 20.72
C GLN A 55 20.44 -23.37 19.84
N GLY A 56 21.70 -23.02 20.14
CA GLY A 56 22.85 -23.44 19.34
C GLY A 56 22.87 -22.89 17.92
N ARG A 57 22.29 -21.70 17.68
CA ARG A 57 22.21 -21.04 16.37
C ARG A 57 23.06 -19.78 16.33
N SER A 58 23.45 -19.36 15.13
CA SER A 58 23.94 -17.98 14.94
C SER A 58 22.80 -16.99 15.22
N ARG A 59 23.14 -15.77 15.67
CA ARG A 59 22.12 -14.72 15.90
C ARG A 59 21.36 -14.42 14.60
N ARG A 60 22.06 -14.36 13.47
CA ARG A 60 21.49 -14.19 12.13
C ARG A 60 20.46 -15.25 11.76
N ASP A 61 20.77 -16.53 11.99
CA ASP A 61 19.84 -17.62 11.67
C ASP A 61 18.67 -17.67 12.66
N PHE A 62 18.91 -17.28 13.92
CA PHE A 62 17.85 -17.13 14.91
C PHE A 62 16.85 -16.05 14.51
N LEU A 63 17.30 -14.86 14.11
CA LEU A 63 16.42 -13.76 13.70
C LEU A 63 15.55 -14.15 12.48
N ARG A 64 16.02 -15.03 11.60
CA ARG A 64 15.24 -15.54 10.44
C ARG A 64 14.22 -16.63 10.77
N SER A 65 14.02 -16.95 12.04
CA SER A 65 13.11 -18.00 12.50
C SER A 65 11.87 -17.45 13.20
N GLY A 66 10.90 -18.32 13.49
CA GLY A 66 9.72 -17.96 14.30
C GLY A 66 10.08 -17.38 15.67
N SER A 67 11.05 -17.99 16.39
CA SER A 67 11.56 -17.45 17.65
C SER A 67 12.24 -16.08 17.50
N GLY A 68 12.84 -15.81 16.34
CA GLY A 68 13.36 -14.50 15.97
C GLY A 68 12.25 -13.45 15.87
N MET A 69 11.15 -13.78 15.20
CA MET A 69 9.95 -12.93 15.13
C MET A 69 9.34 -12.72 16.51
N ALA A 70 9.19 -13.76 17.32
CA ALA A 70 8.71 -13.66 18.70
C ALA A 70 9.60 -12.73 19.54
N ALA A 71 10.93 -12.83 19.41
CA ALA A 71 11.85 -11.93 20.10
C ALA A 71 11.65 -10.46 19.69
N ALA A 72 11.33 -10.20 18.42
CA ALA A 72 11.04 -8.86 17.90
C ALA A 72 9.73 -8.31 18.48
N LEU A 73 8.65 -9.10 18.45
CA LEU A 73 7.36 -8.71 19.04
C LEU A 73 7.48 -8.46 20.55
N LEU A 74 8.20 -9.32 21.28
CA LEU A 74 8.44 -9.15 22.71
C LEU A 74 9.27 -7.90 23.00
N ALA A 75 10.29 -7.62 22.19
CA ALA A 75 11.09 -6.40 22.30
C ALA A 75 10.25 -5.14 22.03
N LEU A 76 9.32 -5.17 21.07
CA LEU A 76 8.38 -4.08 20.82
C LEU A 76 7.46 -3.89 22.03
N ASN A 77 6.89 -4.96 22.59
CA ASN A 77 6.02 -4.86 23.77
C ASN A 77 6.73 -4.22 24.96
N GLN A 78 7.97 -4.62 25.16
CA GLN A 78 8.83 -4.09 26.20
C GLN A 78 9.16 -2.59 26.09
N VAL A 79 9.01 -1.99 24.90
CA VAL A 79 9.26 -0.56 24.64
C VAL A 79 7.96 0.23 24.57
N PHE A 80 6.99 -0.28 23.83
CA PHE A 80 5.78 0.44 23.44
C PHE A 80 4.53 0.03 24.25
N GLY A 81 4.66 -0.93 25.18
CA GLY A 81 3.54 -1.53 25.91
C GLY A 81 2.96 -2.74 25.18
N ASP A 82 1.98 -3.42 25.77
CA ASP A 82 1.44 -4.69 25.26
C ASP A 82 0.65 -4.51 23.94
N CYS A 83 1.39 -4.36 22.83
CA CYS A 83 0.87 -4.11 21.49
C CYS A 83 0.63 -5.38 20.69
N TYR A 84 1.41 -6.42 20.97
CA TYR A 84 1.41 -7.68 20.22
C TYR A 84 1.15 -8.85 21.16
N GLU A 85 0.41 -9.86 20.71
CA GLU A 85 0.29 -11.11 21.44
C GLU A 85 1.54 -11.96 21.19
N VAL A 86 2.33 -12.20 22.23
CA VAL A 86 3.54 -13.04 22.17
C VAL A 86 3.92 -13.48 23.58
N ASP A 87 4.17 -14.78 23.75
CA ASP A 87 4.64 -15.35 25.01
C ASP A 87 6.18 -15.45 25.04
N ALA A 88 6.76 -15.29 26.24
CA ALA A 88 8.21 -15.38 26.41
C ALA A 88 8.77 -16.76 26.02
N GLU A 89 7.95 -17.81 26.13
CA GLU A 89 8.31 -19.19 25.77
C GLU A 89 8.55 -19.34 24.26
N GLU A 90 7.86 -18.58 23.41
CA GLU A 90 8.01 -18.59 21.94
C GLU A 90 9.41 -18.10 21.49
N VAL A 91 10.05 -17.28 22.31
CA VAL A 91 11.44 -16.84 22.09
C VAL A 91 12.43 -17.97 22.36
N GLU A 92 12.11 -18.83 23.33
CA GLU A 92 13.03 -19.83 23.88
C GLU A 92 12.97 -21.15 23.13
N ASP A 93 11.76 -21.60 22.81
CA ASP A 93 11.52 -22.89 22.20
C ASP A 93 10.87 -22.72 20.82
N PRO A 94 11.58 -23.11 19.72
CA PRO A 94 11.01 -23.13 18.38
C PRO A 94 9.74 -23.99 18.25
N GLN A 95 9.47 -24.88 19.22
CA GLN A 95 8.27 -25.71 19.31
C GLN A 95 7.20 -25.12 20.25
N ALA A 96 7.52 -24.14 21.11
CA ALA A 96 6.52 -23.43 21.92
C ALA A 96 5.61 -22.57 21.05
N PHE A 97 6.11 -22.17 19.88
CA PHE A 97 5.24 -21.93 18.75
C PHE A 97 4.63 -23.29 18.33
N GLU A 98 3.51 -23.68 18.97
CA GLU A 98 2.48 -24.36 18.17
C GLU A 98 2.34 -23.51 16.91
N GLU A 99 2.25 -24.12 15.73
CA GLU A 99 2.02 -23.39 14.49
C GLU A 99 0.61 -22.73 14.60
N ARG A 100 0.50 -21.66 15.40
CA ARG A 100 -0.73 -20.89 15.69
C ARG A 100 -1.21 -20.23 14.41
N TRP A 101 -0.32 -20.13 13.42
CA TRP A 101 -0.60 -19.74 12.06
C TRP A 101 -1.31 -20.87 11.32
N PRO A 102 -2.62 -20.73 11.06
CA PRO A 102 -3.32 -21.67 10.22
C PRO A 102 -2.77 -21.53 8.79
N LYS A 103 -2.10 -22.57 8.26
CA LYS A 103 -1.65 -22.61 6.85
C LYS A 103 -2.81 -22.72 5.85
N ASP A 104 -4.03 -22.80 6.35
CA ASP A 104 -5.29 -22.77 5.60
C ASP A 104 -5.92 -21.36 5.54
N GLN A 105 -5.22 -20.31 6.01
CA GLN A 105 -5.69 -18.94 5.84
C GLN A 105 -5.73 -18.52 4.37
N PHE A 106 -6.79 -17.79 4.03
CA PHE A 106 -6.93 -17.13 2.75
C PHE A 106 -6.33 -15.73 2.81
N ILE A 107 -5.10 -15.58 2.30
CA ILE A 107 -4.40 -14.28 2.23
C ILE A 107 -4.71 -13.62 0.88
N PHE A 108 -5.36 -12.47 0.91
CA PHE A 108 -5.73 -11.72 -0.29
C PHE A 108 -5.09 -10.33 -0.29
N ASP A 109 -4.09 -10.15 -1.14
CA ASP A 109 -3.46 -8.84 -1.36
C ASP A 109 -4.29 -8.01 -2.36
N VAL A 110 -5.00 -7.00 -1.84
CA VAL A 110 -5.94 -6.20 -2.63
C VAL A 110 -5.30 -5.02 -3.37
N GLN A 111 -4.00 -4.80 -3.24
CA GLN A 111 -3.31 -3.73 -3.95
C GLN A 111 -1.86 -4.10 -4.31
N THR A 112 -1.70 -4.64 -5.51
CA THR A 112 -0.36 -4.95 -6.04
C THR A 112 -0.09 -4.25 -7.37
N HIS A 113 1.19 -4.09 -7.73
CA HIS A 113 1.63 -3.47 -8.97
C HIS A 113 2.85 -4.20 -9.54
N HIS A 114 2.99 -4.14 -10.85
CA HIS A 114 4.26 -4.31 -11.55
C HIS A 114 4.34 -3.26 -12.66
N VAL A 115 5.47 -3.19 -13.36
CA VAL A 115 5.67 -2.29 -14.50
C VAL A 115 5.61 -3.08 -15.80
N ASP A 116 4.92 -2.56 -16.81
CA ASP A 116 5.08 -3.05 -18.18
C ASP A 116 6.38 -2.49 -18.75
N VAL A 117 7.42 -3.34 -18.74
CA VAL A 117 8.75 -3.01 -19.26
C VAL A 117 8.91 -3.38 -20.73
N GLY A 118 7.94 -4.10 -21.31
CA GLY A 118 7.97 -4.52 -22.71
C GLY A 118 7.60 -3.37 -23.66
N ARG A 119 6.78 -2.44 -23.18
CA ARG A 119 6.42 -1.21 -23.90
C ARG A 119 7.34 -0.07 -23.47
N LYS A 120 7.96 0.61 -24.43
CA LYS A 120 8.83 1.78 -24.20
C LYS A 120 8.06 3.08 -23.94
N TRP A 121 6.95 3.00 -23.21
CA TRP A 121 6.05 4.14 -22.95
C TRP A 121 6.74 5.31 -22.22
N TYR A 122 7.86 5.02 -21.55
CA TYR A 122 8.68 5.94 -20.79
C TYR A 122 9.85 6.59 -21.57
N ASP A 123 10.14 6.20 -22.81
CA ASP A 123 11.36 6.63 -23.52
C ASP A 123 11.29 8.09 -24.00
N ASP A 124 10.11 8.56 -24.40
CA ASP A 124 9.97 9.80 -25.19
C ASP A 124 9.21 10.94 -24.48
N THR A 125 9.02 10.87 -23.15
CA THR A 125 8.28 11.91 -22.40
C THR A 125 9.06 12.41 -21.18
N SER A 126 8.86 13.69 -20.81
CA SER A 126 9.40 14.25 -19.56
C SER A 126 8.87 13.50 -18.34
N THR A 127 7.58 13.13 -18.36
CA THR A 127 6.92 12.28 -17.36
C THR A 127 7.56 10.90 -17.30
N GLY A 128 7.82 10.26 -18.43
CA GLY A 128 8.50 8.96 -18.52
C GLY A 128 9.92 8.98 -17.95
N ARG A 129 10.68 10.06 -18.17
CA ARG A 129 12.01 10.24 -17.53
C ARG A 129 11.90 10.36 -16.01
N GLY A 130 10.92 11.10 -15.50
CA GLY A 130 10.64 11.19 -14.06
C GLY A 130 10.28 9.82 -13.47
N ILE A 131 9.43 9.06 -14.16
CA ILE A 131 9.01 7.73 -13.71
C ILE A 131 10.16 6.71 -13.78
N LYS A 132 11.06 6.79 -14.77
CA LYS A 132 12.30 5.98 -14.79
C LYS A 132 13.21 6.29 -13.61
N ALA A 133 13.42 7.57 -13.32
CA ALA A 133 14.22 7.99 -12.18
C ALA A 133 13.59 7.49 -10.87
N PHE A 134 12.26 7.53 -10.77
CA PHE A 134 11.50 6.94 -9.68
C PHE A 134 11.71 5.42 -9.59
N PHE A 135 11.52 4.66 -10.67
CA PHE A 135 11.73 3.20 -10.68
C PHE A 135 13.16 2.78 -10.36
N GLN A 136 14.16 3.52 -10.83
CA GLN A 136 15.54 3.27 -10.45
C GLN A 136 15.78 3.61 -8.97
N ALA A 137 15.13 4.65 -8.43
CA ALA A 137 15.15 4.95 -7.01
C ALA A 137 14.45 3.86 -6.17
N LEU A 138 13.39 3.22 -6.67
CA LEU A 138 12.70 2.09 -6.00
C LEU A 138 13.57 0.83 -5.85
N ARG A 139 14.66 0.72 -6.62
CA ARG A 139 15.53 -0.46 -6.68
C ARG A 139 17.00 -0.03 -6.64
N PRO A 140 17.49 0.57 -5.53
CA PRO A 140 18.86 1.07 -5.45
C PRO A 140 19.92 -0.05 -5.50
N GLU A 141 19.55 -1.30 -5.21
CA GLU A 141 20.37 -2.49 -5.46
C GLU A 141 20.62 -2.75 -6.96
N ALA A 142 19.76 -2.19 -7.82
CA ALA A 142 19.96 -2.23 -9.25
C ALA A 142 21.03 -1.22 -9.68
N LYS A 143 22.09 -1.75 -10.29
CA LYS A 143 23.24 -0.99 -10.78
C LYS A 143 22.94 -0.21 -12.06
N SER A 144 21.77 -0.43 -12.67
CA SER A 144 21.31 0.22 -13.87
C SER A 144 19.78 0.32 -13.89
N LEU A 145 19.23 1.21 -14.72
CA LEU A 145 17.79 1.29 -14.97
C LEU A 145 17.24 -0.03 -15.54
N GLU A 146 17.99 -0.70 -16.40
CA GLU A 146 17.60 -2.00 -16.97
C GLU A 146 17.40 -3.04 -15.87
N GLN A 147 18.36 -3.14 -14.94
CA GLN A 147 18.23 -4.04 -13.79
C GLN A 147 17.04 -3.66 -12.89
N ALA A 148 16.81 -2.35 -12.68
CA ALA A 148 15.65 -1.90 -11.89
C ALA A 148 14.32 -2.29 -12.54
N LEU A 149 14.22 -2.15 -13.87
CA LEU A 149 13.05 -2.55 -14.64
C LEU A 149 12.86 -4.07 -14.62
N ASP A 150 13.93 -4.86 -14.66
CA ASP A 150 13.85 -6.32 -14.52
C ASP A 150 13.27 -6.75 -13.17
N LEU A 151 13.60 -6.03 -12.10
CA LEU A 151 13.06 -6.25 -10.74
C LEU A 151 11.63 -5.72 -10.57
N LEU A 152 11.06 -5.07 -11.58
CA LEU A 152 9.70 -4.54 -11.57
C LEU A 152 8.80 -5.20 -12.63
N ASN A 153 9.33 -6.15 -13.39
CA ASN A 153 8.59 -6.80 -14.45
C ASN A 153 7.57 -7.83 -13.90
N ARG A 154 6.72 -8.34 -14.79
CA ARG A 154 5.69 -9.32 -14.44
C ARG A 154 6.25 -10.62 -13.85
N ALA A 155 7.39 -11.10 -14.34
CA ALA A 155 7.97 -12.36 -13.85
C ALA A 155 8.45 -12.21 -12.39
N HIS A 156 9.10 -11.08 -12.08
CA HIS A 156 9.50 -10.76 -10.72
C HIS A 156 8.29 -10.63 -9.80
N TYR A 157 7.27 -9.91 -10.25
CA TYR A 157 5.99 -9.80 -9.55
C TYR A 157 5.37 -11.17 -9.20
N VAL A 158 5.31 -12.11 -10.15
CA VAL A 158 4.75 -13.45 -9.87
C VAL A 158 5.60 -14.21 -8.86
N LYS A 159 6.93 -14.10 -8.94
CA LYS A 159 7.84 -14.70 -7.97
C LYS A 159 7.63 -14.13 -6.57
N GLU A 160 7.63 -12.80 -6.41
CA GLU A 160 7.51 -12.17 -5.10
C GLU A 160 6.14 -12.43 -4.47
N VAL A 161 5.07 -12.25 -5.25
CA VAL A 161 3.70 -12.39 -4.72
C VAL A 161 3.36 -13.85 -4.44
N PHE A 162 3.66 -14.78 -5.35
CA PHE A 162 3.17 -16.17 -5.22
C PHE A 162 4.25 -17.21 -4.91
N GLY A 163 5.53 -16.87 -5.06
CA GLY A 163 6.66 -17.76 -4.78
C GLY A 163 7.37 -17.47 -3.46
N ASP A 164 7.47 -16.19 -3.08
CA ASP A 164 8.19 -15.74 -1.89
C ASP A 164 7.27 -15.21 -0.77
N SER A 165 5.95 -15.34 -0.93
CA SER A 165 4.97 -14.95 0.10
C SER A 165 3.83 -15.96 0.18
N ASP A 166 3.09 -15.93 1.29
CA ASP A 166 1.92 -16.80 1.52
C ASP A 166 0.64 -16.30 0.80
N THR A 167 0.76 -15.33 -0.11
CA THR A 167 -0.39 -14.72 -0.81
C THR A 167 -1.16 -15.77 -1.61
N VAL A 168 -2.44 -15.91 -1.27
CA VAL A 168 -3.37 -16.83 -1.94
C VAL A 168 -4.00 -16.16 -3.16
N MET A 169 -4.41 -14.91 -3.03
CA MET A 169 -4.92 -14.14 -4.16
C MET A 169 -4.34 -12.74 -4.17
N ALA A 170 -4.30 -12.12 -5.35
CA ALA A 170 -3.91 -10.72 -5.49
C ALA A 170 -4.83 -9.94 -6.42
N VAL A 171 -4.89 -8.62 -6.26
CA VAL A 171 -5.46 -7.69 -7.26
C VAL A 171 -4.33 -6.90 -7.90
N ILE A 172 -4.18 -7.01 -9.22
CA ILE A 172 -3.24 -6.19 -9.97
C ILE A 172 -3.87 -4.82 -10.28
N SER A 173 -3.12 -3.77 -9.96
CA SER A 173 -3.53 -2.37 -10.06
C SER A 173 -2.56 -1.57 -10.93
N GLY A 174 -3.03 -0.44 -11.45
CA GLY A 174 -2.25 0.45 -12.30
C GLY A 174 -2.44 1.90 -11.91
N VAL A 175 -1.48 2.74 -12.29
CA VAL A 175 -1.55 4.20 -12.12
C VAL A 175 -1.92 4.82 -13.47
N PRO A 176 -2.99 5.62 -13.56
CA PRO A 176 -3.36 6.27 -14.80
C PRO A 176 -2.42 7.43 -15.14
N SER A 177 -2.21 7.64 -16.43
CA SER A 177 -1.67 8.86 -17.02
C SER A 177 -2.72 9.49 -17.94
N ARG A 178 -2.40 10.59 -18.62
CA ARG A 178 -3.33 11.24 -19.56
C ARG A 178 -3.59 10.40 -20.80
N ASP A 179 -2.54 9.80 -21.34
CA ASP A 179 -2.61 9.02 -22.57
C ASP A 179 -2.49 7.53 -22.22
N TRP A 180 -3.40 6.70 -22.72
CA TRP A 180 -3.45 5.28 -22.35
C TRP A 180 -2.16 4.52 -22.66
N ASP A 181 -1.45 4.89 -23.73
CA ASP A 181 -0.16 4.32 -24.13
C ASP A 181 1.01 4.76 -23.23
N LYS A 182 0.79 5.72 -22.33
CA LYS A 182 1.78 6.23 -21.36
C LYS A 182 1.56 5.72 -19.94
N ASN A 183 0.56 4.87 -19.71
CA ASN A 183 0.34 4.26 -18.40
C ASN A 183 1.46 3.25 -18.09
N PRO A 184 2.02 3.25 -16.87
CA PRO A 184 3.00 2.25 -16.46
C PRO A 184 2.51 0.81 -16.52
N LEU A 185 1.22 0.65 -16.26
CA LEU A 185 0.52 -0.62 -16.38
C LEU A 185 -0.92 -0.36 -16.85
N PRO A 186 -1.20 -0.37 -18.17
CA PRO A 186 -2.53 -0.14 -18.68
C PRO A 186 -3.47 -1.34 -18.42
N PRO A 187 -4.81 -1.15 -18.51
CA PRO A 187 -5.79 -2.20 -18.23
C PRO A 187 -5.55 -3.51 -18.98
N ASP A 188 -5.18 -3.45 -20.25
CA ASP A 188 -4.87 -4.64 -21.07
C ASP A 188 -3.70 -5.45 -20.50
N GLN A 189 -2.69 -4.78 -19.93
CA GLN A 189 -1.54 -5.46 -19.32
C GLN A 189 -1.86 -6.01 -17.93
N MET A 190 -2.66 -5.30 -17.14
CA MET A 190 -3.19 -5.83 -15.88
C MET A 190 -3.98 -7.12 -16.12
N VAL A 191 -4.88 -7.11 -17.11
CA VAL A 191 -5.67 -8.28 -17.50
C VAL A 191 -4.79 -9.39 -18.06
N ALA A 192 -3.76 -9.07 -18.84
CA ALA A 192 -2.80 -10.07 -19.31
C ALA A 192 -2.03 -10.73 -18.15
N THR A 193 -1.67 -9.98 -17.10
CA THR A 193 -1.06 -10.53 -15.88
C THR A 193 -2.03 -11.42 -15.13
N ARG A 194 -3.29 -10.97 -14.97
CA ARG A 194 -4.36 -11.78 -14.39
C ARG A 194 -4.51 -13.13 -15.10
N THR A 195 -4.65 -13.09 -16.42
CA THR A 195 -4.82 -14.29 -17.25
C THR A 195 -3.60 -15.19 -17.14
N PHE A 196 -2.39 -14.65 -17.28
CA PHE A 196 -1.15 -15.41 -17.18
C PHE A 196 -1.03 -16.20 -15.88
N VAL A 197 -1.27 -15.56 -14.73
CA VAL A 197 -1.18 -16.23 -13.42
C VAL A 197 -2.30 -17.24 -13.24
N ASN A 198 -3.53 -16.91 -13.64
CA ASN A 198 -4.66 -17.83 -13.50
C ASN A 198 -4.51 -19.08 -14.37
N ASP A 199 -4.00 -18.93 -15.58
CA ASP A 199 -3.72 -20.05 -16.48
C ASP A 199 -2.60 -20.93 -15.93
N LEU A 200 -1.52 -20.33 -15.42
CA LEU A 200 -0.42 -21.05 -14.79
C LEU A 200 -0.89 -21.85 -13.55
N ALA A 201 -1.78 -21.26 -12.76
CA ALA A 201 -2.29 -21.87 -11.53
C ALA A 201 -3.49 -22.81 -11.75
N GLY A 202 -4.08 -22.86 -12.96
CA GLY A 202 -5.32 -23.58 -13.23
C GLY A 202 -6.51 -23.14 -12.37
N SER A 203 -6.44 -21.95 -11.78
CA SER A 203 -7.41 -21.43 -10.80
C SER A 203 -7.36 -19.90 -10.76
N ARG A 204 -8.39 -19.27 -10.16
CA ARG A 204 -8.41 -17.81 -10.01
C ARG A 204 -7.52 -17.39 -8.84
N ARG A 205 -6.33 -16.90 -9.14
CA ARG A 205 -5.33 -16.37 -8.20
C ARG A 205 -5.17 -14.86 -8.28
N VAL A 206 -5.50 -14.26 -9.41
CA VAL A 206 -5.42 -12.81 -9.62
C VAL A 206 -6.77 -12.27 -10.09
N LEU A 207 -7.12 -11.08 -9.60
CA LEU A 207 -8.15 -10.19 -10.14
C LEU A 207 -7.48 -8.96 -10.75
N SER A 208 -8.17 -8.25 -11.64
CA SER A 208 -7.64 -7.05 -12.29
C SER A 208 -8.54 -5.85 -12.07
N HIS A 209 -7.95 -4.73 -11.68
CA HIS A 209 -8.62 -3.45 -11.81
C HIS A 209 -8.77 -3.02 -13.28
N GLY A 210 -9.75 -2.16 -13.52
CA GLY A 210 -9.73 -1.19 -14.61
C GLY A 210 -9.37 0.19 -14.08
N LEU A 211 -9.05 1.11 -14.98
CA LEU A 211 -8.72 2.50 -14.64
C LEU A 211 -9.82 3.44 -15.08
N LEU A 212 -10.11 4.43 -14.26
CA LEU A 212 -11.17 5.41 -14.50
C LEU A 212 -10.65 6.81 -14.19
N ARG A 213 -10.82 7.76 -15.14
CA ARG A 213 -10.24 9.11 -15.11
C ARG A 213 -11.33 10.19 -15.30
N PRO A 214 -12.19 10.45 -14.29
CA PRO A 214 -13.35 11.36 -14.45
C PRO A 214 -12.99 12.77 -14.91
N ASN A 215 -11.85 13.27 -14.48
CA ASN A 215 -11.37 14.61 -14.82
C ASN A 215 -10.89 14.77 -16.28
N LEU A 216 -10.93 13.70 -17.11
CA LEU A 216 -10.80 13.78 -18.57
C LEU A 216 -12.16 13.91 -19.30
N GLY A 217 -13.26 13.85 -18.56
CA GLY A 217 -14.62 14.07 -19.07
C GLY A 217 -15.22 12.86 -19.79
N ASN A 218 -16.41 13.05 -20.34
CA ASN A 218 -17.28 11.98 -20.84
C ASN A 218 -16.71 11.16 -22.01
N GLY A 219 -15.60 11.59 -22.63
CA GLY A 219 -14.89 10.78 -23.62
C GLY A 219 -14.37 9.45 -23.05
N GLU A 220 -14.21 9.35 -21.72
CA GLU A 220 -13.77 8.14 -21.04
C GLU A 220 -14.87 7.07 -20.92
N LEU A 221 -16.15 7.41 -21.16
CA LEU A 221 -17.27 6.48 -20.96
C LEU A 221 -17.23 5.29 -21.92
N GLU A 222 -16.74 5.47 -23.15
CA GLU A 222 -16.55 4.39 -24.12
C GLU A 222 -15.48 3.40 -23.65
N GLU A 223 -14.39 3.92 -23.09
CA GLU A 223 -13.33 3.08 -22.54
C GLU A 223 -13.79 2.34 -21.29
N MET A 224 -14.71 2.89 -20.49
CA MET A 224 -15.36 2.13 -19.42
C MET A 224 -16.11 0.92 -19.97
N GLU A 225 -16.84 1.09 -21.08
CA GLU A 225 -17.54 -0.02 -21.71
C GLU A 225 -16.57 -1.10 -22.17
N ARG A 226 -15.47 -0.71 -22.84
CA ARG A 226 -14.45 -1.65 -23.33
C ARG A 226 -13.82 -2.44 -22.18
N GLN A 227 -13.40 -1.77 -21.12
CA GLN A 227 -12.78 -2.44 -19.98
C GLN A 227 -13.72 -3.44 -19.31
N VAL A 228 -15.01 -3.13 -19.18
CA VAL A 228 -15.98 -4.07 -18.57
C VAL A 228 -16.40 -5.17 -19.54
N LYS A 229 -16.74 -4.83 -20.78
CA LYS A 229 -17.31 -5.77 -21.75
C LYS A 229 -16.25 -6.66 -22.40
N ASP A 230 -15.05 -6.15 -22.64
CA ASP A 230 -14.02 -6.86 -23.39
C ASP A 230 -12.95 -7.40 -22.44
N LEU A 231 -12.43 -6.55 -21.55
CA LEU A 231 -11.37 -6.96 -20.62
C LEU A 231 -11.89 -7.69 -19.36
N LYS A 232 -13.20 -7.56 -19.08
CA LYS A 232 -13.87 -8.18 -17.93
C LYS A 232 -13.18 -7.83 -16.61
N ILE A 233 -12.90 -6.55 -16.38
CA ILE A 233 -12.29 -6.08 -15.12
C ILE A 233 -13.16 -6.42 -13.90
N ASP A 234 -12.53 -6.50 -12.72
CA ASP A 234 -13.17 -6.94 -11.48
C ASP A 234 -13.60 -5.77 -10.57
N ALA A 235 -12.93 -4.62 -10.67
CA ALA A 235 -13.22 -3.38 -9.93
C ALA A 235 -12.55 -2.16 -10.59
N TRP A 236 -12.93 -0.94 -10.19
CA TRP A 236 -12.29 0.29 -10.67
C TRP A 236 -11.19 0.75 -9.73
N LYS A 237 -10.06 1.21 -10.27
CA LYS A 237 -9.01 1.95 -9.54
C LYS A 237 -8.93 3.39 -10.05
N MET A 238 -8.84 4.33 -9.11
CA MET A 238 -8.89 5.77 -9.38
C MET A 238 -8.04 6.58 -8.40
N TYR A 239 -7.67 7.79 -8.85
CA TYR A 239 -6.81 8.72 -8.13
C TYR A 239 -7.43 10.13 -8.21
N THR A 240 -8.12 10.55 -7.15
CA THR A 240 -8.80 11.87 -7.09
C THR A 240 -7.82 13.03 -7.09
N GLY A 241 -6.67 12.85 -6.44
CA GLY A 241 -5.58 13.83 -6.41
C GLY A 241 -4.72 13.88 -7.66
N ALA A 242 -4.89 12.97 -8.63
CA ALA A 242 -4.13 12.99 -9.87
C ALA A 242 -4.68 14.04 -10.84
N GLU A 243 -3.93 15.12 -11.04
CA GLU A 243 -4.27 16.23 -11.96
C GLU A 243 -3.94 15.85 -13.42
N ILE A 244 -4.48 14.71 -13.87
CA ILE A 244 -4.32 14.18 -15.24
C ILE A 244 -5.19 14.96 -16.24
N GLY A 245 -6.38 15.36 -15.80
CA GLY A 245 -7.19 16.39 -16.45
C GLY A 245 -6.67 17.79 -16.13
N GLU A 246 -7.53 18.80 -16.25
CA GLU A 246 -7.12 20.18 -15.91
C GLU A 246 -6.95 20.39 -14.39
N LYS A 247 -7.67 19.61 -13.57
CA LYS A 247 -7.73 19.75 -12.11
C LYS A 247 -7.92 18.39 -11.44
N ALA A 248 -7.61 18.33 -10.15
CA ALA A 248 -8.06 17.27 -9.26
C ALA A 248 -9.60 17.27 -9.14
N TRP A 249 -10.18 16.16 -8.70
CA TRP A 249 -11.62 15.95 -8.63
C TRP A 249 -12.03 15.25 -7.34
N PHE A 250 -13.33 15.24 -7.03
CA PHE A 250 -13.88 14.71 -5.78
C PHE A 250 -14.97 13.67 -6.06
N LEU A 251 -15.12 12.71 -5.17
CA LEU A 251 -16.09 11.60 -5.30
C LEU A 251 -17.54 12.07 -5.32
N ASP A 252 -17.81 13.18 -4.63
CA ASP A 252 -19.12 13.79 -4.51
C ASP A 252 -19.39 14.92 -5.52
N ASP A 253 -18.48 15.14 -6.47
CA ASP A 253 -18.66 16.11 -7.55
C ASP A 253 -19.71 15.59 -8.54
N GLU A 254 -20.91 16.17 -8.49
CA GLU A 254 -22.05 15.75 -9.30
C GLU A 254 -21.83 15.97 -10.81
N LYS A 255 -20.93 16.86 -11.21
CA LYS A 255 -20.66 17.13 -12.63
C LYS A 255 -19.55 16.26 -13.16
N VAL A 256 -18.53 15.98 -12.33
CA VAL A 256 -17.34 15.24 -12.75
C VAL A 256 -17.47 13.74 -12.46
N ALA A 257 -17.91 13.36 -11.26
CA ALA A 257 -17.90 11.96 -10.82
C ALA A 257 -19.21 11.22 -11.10
N TYR A 258 -20.38 11.87 -10.96
CA TYR A 258 -21.67 11.16 -11.02
C TYR A 258 -21.99 10.51 -12.36
N PRO A 259 -21.64 11.09 -13.52
CA PRO A 259 -21.78 10.39 -14.80
C PRO A 259 -21.04 9.04 -14.82
N PHE A 260 -19.92 8.94 -14.10
CA PHE A 260 -19.14 7.71 -14.00
C PHE A 260 -19.75 6.72 -13.00
N TRP A 261 -20.41 7.18 -11.94
CA TRP A 261 -21.15 6.33 -11.00
C TRP A 261 -22.38 5.71 -11.66
N GLU A 262 -23.16 6.51 -12.39
CA GLU A 262 -24.28 6.04 -13.21
C GLU A 262 -23.81 4.98 -14.21
N ARG A 263 -22.71 5.27 -14.92
CA ARG A 263 -22.14 4.33 -15.88
C ARG A 263 -21.62 3.06 -15.23
N THR A 264 -20.97 3.17 -14.07
CA THR A 264 -20.46 2.03 -13.28
C THR A 264 -21.60 1.09 -12.90
N ARG A 265 -22.70 1.64 -12.38
CA ARG A 265 -23.92 0.88 -12.06
C ARG A 265 -24.53 0.22 -13.28
N ALA A 266 -24.68 0.96 -14.37
CA ALA A 266 -25.24 0.44 -15.62
C ALA A 266 -24.40 -0.70 -16.22
N LEU A 267 -23.09 -0.69 -15.99
CA LEU A 267 -22.16 -1.74 -16.40
C LEU A 267 -22.12 -2.93 -15.42
N GLY A 268 -22.81 -2.85 -14.27
CA GLY A 268 -22.87 -3.92 -13.28
C GLY A 268 -21.63 -4.03 -12.39
N VAL A 269 -20.74 -3.05 -12.40
CA VAL A 269 -19.58 -2.98 -11.48
C VAL A 269 -20.01 -2.25 -10.20
N ARG A 270 -19.51 -2.69 -9.04
CA ARG A 270 -19.85 -2.09 -7.74
C ARG A 270 -18.67 -1.51 -6.99
N ASN A 271 -17.47 -2.06 -7.19
CA ASN A 271 -16.31 -1.75 -6.36
C ASN A 271 -15.50 -0.59 -6.95
N LEU A 272 -15.36 0.47 -6.16
CA LEU A 272 -14.63 1.70 -6.46
C LEU A 272 -13.44 1.83 -5.52
N CYS A 273 -12.26 1.43 -5.99
CA CYS A 273 -11.00 1.54 -5.26
C CYS A 273 -10.38 2.91 -5.50
N VAL A 274 -10.39 3.78 -4.49
CA VAL A 274 -10.00 5.18 -4.65
C VAL A 274 -8.77 5.48 -3.80
N HIS A 275 -7.73 6.03 -4.41
CA HIS A 275 -6.58 6.58 -3.68
C HIS A 275 -7.02 7.78 -2.82
N LYS A 276 -7.08 7.57 -1.50
CA LYS A 276 -7.55 8.54 -0.51
C LYS A 276 -6.66 8.46 0.73
N GLY A 277 -5.69 9.36 0.80
CA GLY A 277 -4.55 9.26 1.70
C GLY A 277 -3.27 9.44 0.90
N LEU A 278 -2.13 9.38 1.57
CA LEU A 278 -0.76 9.48 1.03
C LEU A 278 -0.68 10.39 -0.21
N PRO A 279 -0.62 11.71 -0.04
CA PRO A 279 -0.50 12.63 -1.17
C PRO A 279 0.81 12.49 -1.96
N LEU A 280 1.85 11.90 -1.37
CA LEU A 280 3.11 11.53 -2.04
C LEU A 280 3.75 12.68 -2.84
N GLY A 281 3.64 13.93 -2.40
CA GLY A 281 4.23 15.10 -3.05
C GLY A 281 3.75 15.39 -4.49
N ALA A 282 2.94 14.51 -5.08
CA ALA A 282 2.56 14.50 -6.49
C ALA A 282 1.06 14.62 -6.68
N PHE A 283 0.26 14.18 -5.69
CA PHE A 283 -1.19 14.27 -5.73
C PHE A 283 -1.69 15.54 -5.02
N ASN A 284 -2.77 16.11 -5.53
CA ASN A 284 -3.43 17.26 -4.94
C ASN A 284 -3.93 16.92 -3.52
N GLU A 285 -3.41 17.63 -2.52
CA GLU A 285 -3.59 17.27 -1.12
C GLU A 285 -5.07 17.27 -0.70
N LYS A 286 -5.83 18.27 -1.17
CA LYS A 286 -7.24 18.41 -0.83
C LYS A 286 -8.07 17.25 -1.39
N ALA A 287 -7.79 16.82 -2.61
CA ALA A 287 -8.50 15.73 -3.26
C ALA A 287 -8.11 14.34 -2.73
N CYS A 288 -6.97 14.20 -2.04
CA CYS A 288 -6.62 12.99 -1.29
C CYS A 288 -7.38 12.85 0.04
N THR A 289 -7.95 13.93 0.58
CA THR A 289 -8.72 13.85 1.84
C THR A 289 -9.99 13.01 1.66
N PRO A 290 -10.46 12.31 2.72
CA PRO A 290 -11.68 11.49 2.66
C PRO A 290 -12.96 12.30 2.90
N LEU A 291 -12.92 13.64 2.84
CA LEU A 291 -14.05 14.51 3.19
C LEU A 291 -15.25 14.37 2.24
N ASP A 292 -15.01 14.01 1.00
CA ASP A 292 -16.00 13.80 -0.06
C ASP A 292 -16.62 12.39 -0.06
N VAL A 293 -16.11 11.48 0.78
CA VAL A 293 -16.62 10.10 0.85
C VAL A 293 -18.04 10.06 1.41
N GLU A 294 -18.37 10.90 2.39
CA GLU A 294 -19.68 10.86 3.06
C GLU A 294 -20.85 11.08 2.11
N LYS A 295 -20.80 12.15 1.30
CA LYS A 295 -21.87 12.47 0.36
C LYS A 295 -21.91 11.44 -0.75
N ALA A 296 -20.76 11.07 -1.32
CA ALA A 296 -20.69 10.06 -2.38
C ALA A 296 -21.27 8.71 -1.93
N ALA A 297 -20.89 8.22 -0.74
CA ALA A 297 -21.39 6.96 -0.20
C ALA A 297 -22.91 6.99 0.08
N ARG A 298 -23.43 8.13 0.56
CA ARG A 298 -24.87 8.32 0.81
C ARG A 298 -25.69 8.36 -0.48
N ASP A 299 -25.19 9.05 -1.49
CA ASP A 299 -25.91 9.27 -2.74
C ASP A 299 -25.88 8.00 -3.63
N TRP A 300 -24.90 7.11 -3.41
CA TRP A 300 -24.69 5.87 -4.17
C TRP A 300 -24.60 4.63 -3.26
N PRO A 301 -25.67 4.28 -2.52
CA PRO A 301 -25.65 3.22 -1.51
C PRO A 301 -25.42 1.81 -2.08
N ASP A 302 -25.57 1.61 -3.39
CA ASP A 302 -25.33 0.34 -4.08
C ASP A 302 -23.92 0.19 -4.68
N LEU A 303 -23.06 1.21 -4.53
CA LEU A 303 -21.65 1.19 -4.87
C LEU A 303 -20.79 1.10 -3.61
N ASN A 304 -19.67 0.37 -3.69
CA ASN A 304 -18.71 0.20 -2.60
C ASN A 304 -17.52 1.14 -2.81
N PHE A 305 -17.30 2.07 -1.88
CA PHE A 305 -16.17 2.98 -1.87
C PHE A 305 -15.05 2.40 -1.01
N ILE A 306 -14.02 1.85 -1.65
CA ILE A 306 -12.86 1.25 -0.99
C ILE A 306 -11.76 2.32 -0.95
N VAL A 307 -11.51 2.84 0.25
CA VAL A 307 -10.57 3.93 0.54
C VAL A 307 -9.17 3.36 0.70
N TYR A 308 -8.37 3.50 -0.35
CA TYR A 308 -7.00 3.02 -0.36
C TYR A 308 -6.10 3.91 0.46
N HIS A 309 -5.24 3.29 1.27
CA HIS A 309 -4.51 3.88 2.38
C HIS A 309 -5.39 4.36 3.54
N SER A 310 -6.68 4.00 3.58
CA SER A 310 -7.58 4.27 4.70
C SER A 310 -7.71 5.74 5.11
N GLY A 311 -7.46 6.67 4.20
CA GLY A 311 -7.40 8.10 4.52
C GLY A 311 -6.11 8.54 5.18
N PHE A 312 -5.10 7.67 5.34
CA PHE A 312 -3.88 8.00 6.07
C PHE A 312 -3.07 9.10 5.38
N ARG A 313 -2.84 10.22 6.08
CA ARG A 313 -2.01 11.31 5.55
C ARG A 313 -0.53 10.93 5.43
N GLY A 314 -0.02 10.13 6.37
CA GLY A 314 1.41 9.92 6.58
C GLY A 314 1.98 10.79 7.71
N PHE A 315 3.11 10.37 8.30
CA PHE A 315 3.65 10.99 9.52
C PHE A 315 4.42 12.30 9.31
N ALA A 316 5.20 12.40 8.23
CA ALA A 316 6.06 13.55 7.99
C ALA A 316 6.55 13.62 6.54
N GLY A 317 7.26 14.70 6.23
CA GLY A 317 7.95 14.85 4.94
C GLY A 317 6.98 15.02 3.77
N TRP A 318 7.47 14.72 2.57
CA TRP A 318 6.70 14.90 1.35
C TRP A 318 5.61 13.85 1.15
N VAL A 319 5.67 12.67 1.78
CA VAL A 319 4.53 11.73 1.79
C VAL A 319 3.28 12.38 2.36
N SER A 320 3.43 13.13 3.45
CA SER A 320 2.33 13.80 4.14
C SER A 320 1.84 15.09 3.47
N ARG A 321 2.44 15.48 2.34
CA ARG A 321 2.20 16.74 1.64
C ARG A 321 1.85 16.46 0.19
N GLY A 322 0.92 17.23 -0.35
CA GLY A 322 0.56 17.14 -1.77
C GLY A 322 0.90 18.39 -2.55
N THR A 323 0.46 18.41 -3.80
CA THR A 323 0.35 19.64 -4.60
C THR A 323 -0.91 20.42 -4.21
N GLY A 324 -1.05 21.63 -4.76
CA GLY A 324 -2.24 22.45 -4.56
C GLY A 324 -2.32 23.09 -3.16
N THR A 325 -3.54 23.36 -2.70
CA THR A 325 -3.78 23.99 -1.40
C THR A 325 -3.56 22.98 -0.28
N ARG A 326 -2.65 23.31 0.64
CA ARG A 326 -2.37 22.49 1.82
C ARG A 326 -3.61 22.34 2.70
N VAL A 327 -3.81 21.14 3.21
CA VAL A 327 -4.87 20.85 4.18
C VAL A 327 -4.31 21.06 5.58
N VAL A 328 -4.99 21.93 6.33
CA VAL A 328 -4.69 22.20 7.73
C VAL A 328 -5.63 21.37 8.57
N ASP A 329 -5.07 20.42 9.32
CA ASP A 329 -5.86 19.59 10.22
C ASP A 329 -6.26 20.42 11.45
N PRO A 330 -7.46 20.19 12.00
CA PRO A 330 -7.83 20.77 13.28
C PRO A 330 -6.81 20.37 14.35
N ALA A 331 -6.47 21.31 15.24
CA ALA A 331 -5.68 20.97 16.41
C ALA A 331 -6.46 19.98 17.28
N SER A 332 -5.80 18.88 17.69
CA SER A 332 -6.36 17.89 18.59
C SER A 332 -5.36 17.58 19.69
N ASN A 333 -5.87 17.43 20.91
CA ASN A 333 -5.11 16.91 22.05
C ASN A 333 -5.46 15.43 22.33
N ASP A 334 -6.32 14.83 21.52
CA ASP A 334 -6.66 13.41 21.63
C ASP A 334 -5.48 12.58 21.10
N PRO A 335 -4.83 11.74 21.92
CA PRO A 335 -3.74 10.88 21.48
C PRO A 335 -4.16 9.84 20.43
N GLN A 336 -5.47 9.59 20.27
CA GLN A 336 -6.03 8.71 19.23
C GLN A 336 -6.42 9.46 17.95
N GLU A 337 -6.19 10.78 17.87
CA GLU A 337 -6.43 11.51 16.63
C GLU A 337 -5.33 11.17 15.60
N ILE A 338 -5.72 10.41 14.58
CA ILE A 338 -4.90 10.15 13.40
C ILE A 338 -5.45 11.01 12.26
N PRO A 339 -4.69 12.01 11.78
CA PRO A 339 -5.15 12.90 10.72
C PRO A 339 -5.77 12.14 9.55
N TRP A 340 -6.96 12.62 9.15
CA TRP A 340 -7.81 12.12 8.07
C TRP A 340 -8.44 10.73 8.30
N ILE A 341 -7.75 9.78 8.92
CA ILE A 341 -8.38 8.51 9.36
C ILE A 341 -9.49 8.81 10.37
N SER A 342 -9.21 9.60 11.41
CA SER A 342 -10.21 9.99 12.42
C SER A 342 -11.36 10.80 11.82
N VAL A 343 -11.14 11.52 10.72
CA VAL A 343 -12.22 12.18 9.96
C VAL A 343 -13.16 11.15 9.35
N LEU A 344 -12.61 10.13 8.69
CA LEU A 344 -13.38 9.06 8.07
C LEU A 344 -14.13 8.23 9.13
N LEU A 345 -13.50 7.92 10.27
CA LEU A 345 -14.17 7.24 11.38
C LEU A 345 -15.29 8.10 11.99
N ARG A 346 -15.12 9.42 12.10
CA ARG A 346 -16.20 10.33 12.53
C ARG A 346 -17.36 10.37 11.54
N ILE A 347 -17.09 10.30 10.23
CA ILE A 347 -18.12 10.17 9.18
C ILE A 347 -18.95 8.91 9.41
N LEU A 348 -18.31 7.76 9.63
CA LEU A 348 -19.03 6.50 9.85
C LEU A 348 -19.79 6.49 11.18
N LYS A 349 -19.19 6.97 12.27
CA LYS A 349 -19.85 7.06 13.59
C LYS A 349 -21.11 7.91 13.56
N ARG A 350 -21.12 9.03 12.82
CA ARG A 350 -22.31 9.88 12.68
C ARG A 350 -23.31 9.38 11.64
N ASN A 351 -22.92 8.41 10.80
CA ASN A 351 -23.76 7.80 9.78
C ASN A 351 -23.70 6.26 9.86
N PRO A 352 -24.25 5.65 10.91
CA PRO A 352 -24.19 4.20 11.10
C PRO A 352 -24.86 3.40 9.98
N GLN A 353 -25.69 4.03 9.15
CA GLN A 353 -26.32 3.45 7.97
C GLN A 353 -25.40 3.36 6.73
N LEU A 354 -24.21 3.98 6.75
CA LEU A 354 -23.25 3.86 5.65
C LEU A 354 -22.48 2.54 5.78
N GLU A 355 -22.96 1.52 5.08
CA GLU A 355 -22.38 0.17 5.06
C GLU A 355 -21.48 -0.08 3.83
N ASN A 356 -21.31 0.92 2.97
CA ASN A 356 -20.66 0.82 1.67
C ASN A 356 -19.31 1.56 1.57
N VAL A 357 -18.65 1.79 2.71
CA VAL A 357 -17.32 2.40 2.78
C VAL A 357 -16.36 1.41 3.44
N TYR A 358 -15.28 1.08 2.75
CA TYR A 358 -14.29 0.09 3.17
C TYR A 358 -12.90 0.71 3.23
N PHE A 359 -12.02 0.11 4.01
CA PHE A 359 -10.68 0.59 4.29
C PHE A 359 -9.66 -0.41 3.78
N GLU A 360 -8.71 0.05 2.97
CA GLU A 360 -7.53 -0.72 2.60
C GLU A 360 -6.33 -0.16 3.38
N LEU A 361 -5.64 -1.05 4.11
CA LEU A 361 -4.65 -0.66 5.12
C LEU A 361 -3.21 -0.81 4.64
N GLY A 362 -2.87 -1.58 3.61
CA GLY A 362 -1.53 -2.04 3.24
C GLY A 362 -0.38 -1.13 3.66
N SER A 363 -0.15 -0.02 2.95
CA SER A 363 0.91 0.94 3.29
C SER A 363 0.71 1.62 4.66
N THR A 364 -0.54 1.88 5.06
CA THR A 364 -0.88 2.47 6.37
C THR A 364 -0.44 1.55 7.51
N PHE A 365 -0.74 0.26 7.44
CA PHE A 365 -0.35 -0.75 8.42
C PHE A 365 1.16 -0.89 8.46
N GLN A 366 1.84 -1.01 7.31
CA GLN A 366 3.30 -1.11 7.27
C GLN A 366 3.98 0.11 7.90
N MET A 367 3.52 1.32 7.59
CA MET A 367 4.09 2.55 8.16
C MET A 367 3.80 2.68 9.65
N THR A 368 2.57 2.39 10.10
CA THR A 368 2.16 2.55 11.49
C THR A 368 2.74 1.46 12.39
N SER A 369 2.71 0.19 11.99
CA SER A 369 3.21 -0.94 12.79
C SER A 369 4.71 -0.85 13.07
N MET A 370 5.49 -0.27 12.14
CA MET A 370 6.94 -0.08 12.32
C MET A 370 7.28 1.24 13.03
N TYR A 371 6.56 2.32 12.73
CA TYR A 371 6.94 3.66 13.19
C TYR A 371 6.27 4.11 14.48
N ALA A 372 4.99 3.77 14.60
CA ALA A 372 4.15 4.20 15.70
C ALA A 372 3.21 3.04 16.09
N PRO A 373 3.73 1.96 16.70
CA PRO A 373 2.93 0.78 17.02
C PRO A 373 1.68 1.09 17.85
N ILE A 374 1.77 2.05 18.78
CA ILE A 374 0.61 2.50 19.57
C ILE A 374 -0.47 3.10 18.67
N VAL A 375 -0.08 3.90 17.68
CA VAL A 375 -1.01 4.47 16.68
C VAL A 375 -1.59 3.37 15.78
N CYS A 376 -0.82 2.31 15.50
CA CYS A 376 -1.29 1.17 14.72
C CYS A 376 -2.41 0.36 15.42
N LEU A 377 -2.47 0.40 16.76
CA LEU A 377 -3.50 -0.28 17.55
C LEU A 377 -4.82 0.49 17.64
N HIS A 378 -4.78 1.80 17.40
CA HIS A 378 -5.94 2.69 17.42
C HIS A 378 -6.71 2.59 16.10
#